data_AF-A0A351JW01-F1
#
_entry.id   AF-A0A351JW01-F1
#
_cell.length_a   1.000
_cell.length_b   1.000
_cell.length_c   1.000
_cell.angle_alpha   90.00
_cell.angle_beta   90.00
_cell.angle_gamma   90.00
#
_symmetry.space_group_name_H-M   'P 1'
#
loop_
_entity.id
_entity.type
_entity.pdbx_description
1 polymer ?
#
loop_
_entity_poly.entity_id
_entity_poly.type
_entity_poly.pdbx_seq_one_letter_code
_entity_poly.pdbx_strand_id
1 'polypeptide(L)'
;MIARAQRTANRWNRVPPHGVYWLEVDEMRKWLSAILILSGFALGFAQSGPSPLGLVPTPVPGLSAAIWVERPHYTVGETARVHFHISRAAFVYVFSIDASGLVRLIFPNPFSPHAFRPAGTHVLPDQPTYQFRVVRPVGTAALQLVASTCPLPVPGGTLADPYPLLGPDPWSGRAAVLGLVPEPSRGWWVTAWTTFQIVEIVHMGFWPCPPCWGVGPCPPCLGFGFVTPSAGWFLDSTGNWRSFVGECPSGPGWCWFLGPDGRWRFSIQICFGNCP
;
A
#
# COMPACT_ATOMS: atom_id res chain seq x y z
N MET A 1 13.76 -36.87 -56.93
CA MET A 1 13.22 -38.11 -56.34
C MET A 1 13.93 -38.34 -55.02
N ILE A 2 13.29 -37.95 -53.91
CA ILE A 2 12.50 -38.80 -53.00
C ILE A 2 13.37 -39.53 -51.98
N ALA A 3 13.01 -39.28 -50.72
CA ALA A 3 13.62 -39.69 -49.46
C ALA A 3 13.49 -41.17 -49.11
N ARG A 4 14.32 -41.62 -48.14
CA ARG A 4 14.03 -42.46 -46.94
C ARG A 4 15.38 -42.98 -46.42
N ALA A 5 15.82 -42.73 -45.18
CA ALA A 5 15.32 -43.17 -43.88
C ALA A 5 15.42 -44.69 -43.63
N GLN A 6 16.25 -45.07 -42.65
CA GLN A 6 16.18 -46.19 -41.66
C GLN A 6 17.59 -46.77 -41.42
N ARG A 7 18.25 -46.50 -40.29
CA ARG A 7 18.18 -47.14 -38.95
C ARG A 7 18.59 -48.62 -38.88
N THR A 8 19.25 -48.92 -37.76
CA THR A 8 19.60 -50.22 -37.15
C THR A 8 20.97 -50.79 -37.57
N ALA A 9 21.79 -51.36 -36.70
CA ALA A 9 21.89 -51.40 -35.24
C ALA A 9 23.25 -52.05 -34.90
N ASN A 10 23.55 -52.13 -33.59
CA ASN A 10 24.45 -53.10 -32.95
C ASN A 10 25.93 -52.72 -32.83
N ARG A 11 26.26 -52.14 -31.67
CA ARG A 11 27.53 -52.44 -30.99
C ARG A 11 27.34 -52.55 -29.49
N TRP A 12 26.53 -53.53 -29.08
CA TRP A 12 26.68 -54.15 -27.77
C TRP A 12 27.98 -54.96 -27.81
N ASN A 13 29.01 -54.49 -27.11
CA ASN A 13 30.03 -55.32 -26.45
C ASN A 13 31.14 -54.42 -25.90
N ARG A 14 31.03 -54.12 -24.61
CA ARG A 14 32.12 -54.23 -23.62
C ARG A 14 31.61 -53.66 -22.29
N VAL A 15 31.20 -54.55 -21.40
CA VAL A 15 31.04 -54.26 -19.97
C VAL A 15 32.39 -54.60 -19.31
N PRO A 16 33.06 -53.64 -18.64
CA PRO A 16 34.04 -53.95 -17.60
C PRO A 16 33.37 -53.89 -16.21
N PRO A 17 33.77 -54.76 -15.27
CA PRO A 17 33.20 -54.82 -13.93
C PRO A 17 33.88 -53.78 -13.04
N HIS A 18 33.08 -53.05 -12.25
CA HIS A 18 33.51 -52.14 -11.16
C HIS A 18 34.47 -51.00 -11.57
N GLY A 19 33.91 -49.84 -11.92
CA GLY A 19 34.67 -48.61 -12.17
C GLY A 19 33.86 -47.36 -11.82
N VAL A 20 34.41 -46.56 -10.92
CA VAL A 20 33.89 -45.25 -10.48
C VAL A 20 33.79 -44.30 -11.68
N TYR A 21 32.62 -43.71 -11.92
CA TYR A 21 32.44 -42.67 -12.93
C TYR A 21 32.83 -41.31 -12.34
N TRP A 22 33.97 -40.76 -12.73
CA TRP A 22 34.29 -39.36 -12.50
C TRP A 22 33.65 -38.52 -13.61
N LEU A 23 32.64 -37.72 -13.28
CA LEU A 23 32.14 -36.67 -14.18
C LEU A 23 33.16 -35.53 -14.18
N GLU A 24 33.89 -35.40 -15.29
CA GLU A 24 34.89 -34.37 -15.53
C GLU A 24 34.21 -32.98 -15.57
N VAL A 25 34.63 -32.08 -14.68
CA VAL A 25 33.96 -30.81 -14.32
C VAL A 25 33.85 -29.81 -15.49
N ASP A 26 34.55 -30.04 -16.60
CA ASP A 26 34.66 -29.09 -17.71
C ASP A 26 33.47 -29.09 -18.70
N GLU A 27 32.69 -30.17 -18.81
CA GLU A 27 31.49 -30.19 -19.68
C GLU A 27 30.27 -29.52 -19.01
N MET A 28 30.23 -29.45 -17.67
CA MET A 28 29.17 -28.72 -16.95
C MET A 28 29.24 -27.20 -17.16
N ARG A 29 30.43 -26.63 -17.41
CA ARG A 29 30.62 -25.18 -17.53
C ARG A 29 29.99 -24.59 -18.80
N LYS A 30 29.93 -25.36 -19.89
CA LYS A 30 29.32 -24.92 -21.16
C LYS A 30 27.80 -24.94 -21.11
N TRP A 31 27.21 -25.92 -20.42
CA TRP A 31 25.75 -26.04 -20.28
C TRP A 31 25.16 -25.10 -19.23
N LEU A 32 25.91 -24.77 -18.17
CA LEU A 32 25.50 -23.76 -17.18
C LEU A 32 25.47 -22.34 -17.78
N SER A 33 26.32 -22.07 -18.77
CA SER A 33 26.37 -20.77 -19.45
C SER A 33 25.19 -20.54 -20.41
N ALA A 34 24.62 -21.62 -20.96
CA ALA A 34 23.49 -21.53 -21.90
C ALA A 34 22.11 -21.43 -21.20
N ILE A 35 22.00 -21.89 -19.95
CA ILE A 35 20.75 -21.81 -19.17
C ILE A 35 20.63 -20.45 -18.45
N LEU A 36 21.75 -19.76 -18.18
CA LEU A 36 21.75 -18.47 -17.49
C LEU A 36 21.44 -17.23 -18.36
N ILE A 37 21.31 -17.38 -19.69
CA ILE A 37 21.07 -16.26 -20.60
C ILE A 37 19.59 -16.15 -21.05
N LEU A 38 18.73 -17.11 -20.69
CA LEU A 38 17.32 -17.15 -21.12
C LEU A 38 16.27 -16.92 -20.02
N SER A 39 16.69 -16.59 -18.79
CA SER A 39 15.80 -16.42 -17.64
C SER A 39 15.80 -15.02 -17.01
N GLY A 40 16.27 -14.00 -17.74
CA GLY A 40 16.49 -12.66 -17.17
C GLY A 40 15.42 -11.58 -17.44
N PHE A 41 14.43 -11.81 -18.31
CA PHE A 41 13.59 -10.71 -18.82
C PHE A 41 12.06 -10.86 -18.67
N ALA A 42 11.61 -11.69 -17.74
CA ALA A 42 10.20 -11.77 -17.38
C ALA A 42 9.99 -11.95 -15.87
N LEU A 43 10.53 -11.03 -15.07
CA LEU A 43 9.90 -10.75 -13.77
C LEU A 43 8.62 -9.95 -14.06
N GLY A 44 7.59 -10.65 -14.54
CA GLY A 44 6.23 -10.14 -14.42
C GLY A 44 5.95 -10.02 -12.93
N PHE A 45 5.76 -8.79 -12.44
CA PHE A 45 5.21 -8.57 -11.11
C PHE A 45 3.81 -9.18 -11.08
N ALA A 46 3.73 -10.46 -10.70
CA ALA A 46 2.46 -11.15 -10.56
C ALA A 46 1.71 -10.50 -9.40
N GLN A 47 0.58 -9.86 -9.73
CA GLN A 47 -0.30 -9.26 -8.73
C GLN A 47 -1.10 -10.38 -8.05
N SER A 48 -0.80 -10.64 -6.78
CA SER A 48 -1.52 -11.61 -5.98
C SER A 48 -2.80 -11.00 -5.39
N GLY A 49 -3.95 -11.59 -5.67
CA GLY A 49 -5.25 -11.21 -5.09
C GLY A 49 -6.12 -10.34 -6.00
N PRO A 50 -7.42 -10.16 -5.67
CA PRO A 50 -8.34 -9.34 -6.47
C PRO A 50 -7.95 -7.85 -6.40
N SER A 51 -8.15 -7.13 -7.50
CA SER A 51 -7.97 -5.66 -7.51
C SER A 51 -8.87 -5.02 -6.44
N PRO A 52 -8.34 -4.07 -5.63
CA PRO A 52 -9.11 -3.35 -4.62
C PRO A 52 -10.37 -2.66 -5.16
N LEU A 53 -10.31 -2.15 -6.40
CA LEU A 53 -11.45 -1.51 -7.06
C LEU A 53 -12.18 -2.46 -8.04
N GLY A 54 -11.74 -3.71 -8.14
CA GLY A 54 -12.19 -4.66 -9.16
C GLY A 54 -11.75 -4.31 -10.57
N LEU A 55 -10.76 -3.43 -10.71
CA LEU A 55 -10.10 -3.10 -11.97
C LEU A 55 -9.07 -4.19 -12.30
N VAL A 56 -9.51 -5.22 -13.01
CA VAL A 56 -8.64 -6.32 -13.47
C VAL A 56 -7.64 -5.78 -14.50
N PRO A 57 -6.36 -6.19 -14.48
CA PRO A 57 -5.39 -5.78 -15.49
C PRO A 57 -5.90 -6.21 -16.85
N THR A 58 -6.12 -5.24 -17.71
CA THR A 58 -6.48 -5.45 -19.10
C THR A 58 -5.17 -5.53 -19.89
N PRO A 59 -4.86 -6.67 -20.54
CA PRO A 59 -3.66 -6.75 -21.36
C PRO A 59 -3.82 -5.81 -22.56
N VAL A 60 -3.04 -4.73 -22.59
CA VAL A 60 -2.97 -3.83 -23.74
C VAL A 60 -1.63 -4.06 -24.44
N PRO A 61 -1.61 -4.35 -25.75
CA PRO A 61 -0.36 -4.49 -26.49
C PRO A 61 0.54 -3.26 -26.31
N GLY A 62 1.72 -3.47 -25.70
CA GLY A 62 2.76 -2.46 -25.49
C GLY A 62 2.59 -1.53 -24.28
N LEU A 63 1.51 -1.61 -23.51
CA LEU A 63 1.39 -0.91 -22.22
C LEU A 63 1.26 -1.94 -21.09
N SER A 64 2.13 -1.82 -20.10
CA SER A 64 2.05 -2.54 -18.85
C SER A 64 2.42 -1.58 -17.73
N ALA A 65 1.92 -1.86 -16.53
CA ALA A 65 2.21 -1.08 -15.36
C ALA A 65 2.42 -1.97 -14.13
N ALA A 66 3.24 -1.50 -13.20
CA ALA A 66 3.41 -2.08 -11.88
C ALA A 66 3.48 -0.97 -10.84
N ILE A 67 3.03 -1.24 -9.62
CA ILE A 67 3.11 -0.31 -8.49
C ILE A 67 3.46 -1.11 -7.24
N TRP A 68 4.34 -0.56 -6.41
CA TRP A 68 4.75 -1.17 -5.15
C TRP A 68 5.16 -0.09 -4.15
N VAL A 69 5.24 -0.49 -2.89
CA VAL A 69 5.76 0.32 -1.79
C VAL A 69 7.07 -0.29 -1.30
N GLU A 70 7.91 0.51 -0.64
CA GLU A 70 9.21 0.02 -0.12
C GLU A 70 9.05 -1.08 0.93
N ARG A 71 7.96 -1.05 1.70
CA ARG A 71 7.74 -1.96 2.82
C ARG A 71 6.31 -2.50 2.83
N PRO A 72 6.12 -3.78 3.20
CA PRO A 72 4.78 -4.36 3.31
C PRO A 72 4.00 -3.89 4.55
N HIS A 73 4.67 -3.28 5.53
CA HIS A 73 4.07 -2.76 6.76
C HIS A 73 4.56 -1.33 7.01
N TYR A 74 3.65 -0.45 7.39
CA TYR A 74 3.92 0.93 7.78
C TYR A 74 3.22 1.26 9.08
N THR A 75 3.87 2.10 9.87
CA THR A 75 3.37 2.54 11.16
C THR A 75 2.65 3.87 11.01
N VAL A 76 1.61 4.12 11.80
CA VAL A 76 0.88 5.41 11.72
C VAL A 76 1.84 6.58 11.97
N GLY A 77 1.85 7.56 11.06
CA GLY A 77 2.74 8.71 11.06
C GLY A 77 4.06 8.50 10.31
N GLU A 78 4.32 7.29 9.84
CA GLU A 78 5.49 7.00 9.02
C GLU A 78 5.39 7.57 7.61
N THR A 79 6.53 7.89 7.02
CA THR A 79 6.60 8.32 5.62
C THR A 79 6.70 7.10 4.70
N ALA A 80 5.88 7.08 3.65
CA ALA A 80 5.89 6.05 2.62
C ALA A 80 6.43 6.61 1.30
N ARG A 81 7.11 5.75 0.54
CA ARG A 81 7.47 5.98 -0.87
C ARG A 81 6.76 4.97 -1.74
N VAL A 82 6.20 5.48 -2.84
CA VAL A 82 5.46 4.71 -3.83
C VAL A 82 6.30 4.65 -5.08
N HIS A 83 6.57 3.44 -5.54
CA HIS A 83 7.27 3.20 -6.79
C HIS A 83 6.28 2.70 -7.82
N PHE A 84 6.41 3.15 -9.05
CA PHE A 84 5.67 2.55 -10.15
C PHE A 84 6.50 2.47 -11.41
N HIS A 85 6.18 1.49 -12.25
CA HIS A 85 6.78 1.28 -13.55
C HIS A 85 5.71 1.35 -14.64
N ILE A 86 6.04 1.97 -15.77
CA ILE A 86 5.23 1.94 -17.00
C ILE A 86 6.12 1.59 -18.20
N SER A 87 5.67 0.67 -19.06
CA SER A 87 6.49 0.20 -20.20
C SER A 87 6.59 1.20 -21.36
N ARG A 88 5.70 2.19 -21.42
CA ARG A 88 5.73 3.30 -22.38
C ARG A 88 5.18 4.57 -21.74
N ALA A 89 5.44 5.72 -22.37
CA ALA A 89 4.95 6.99 -21.86
C ALA A 89 3.41 7.01 -21.79
N ALA A 90 2.86 7.48 -20.66
CA ALA A 90 1.43 7.44 -20.36
C ALA A 90 1.06 8.51 -19.32
N PHE A 91 -0.23 8.83 -19.25
CA PHE A 91 -0.84 9.53 -18.13
C PHE A 91 -1.05 8.55 -16.99
N VAL A 92 -0.53 8.86 -15.81
CA VAL A 92 -0.58 7.99 -14.63
C VAL A 92 -1.43 8.65 -13.55
N TYR A 93 -2.33 7.86 -12.98
CA TYR A 93 -3.17 8.22 -11.85
C TYR A 93 -2.98 7.19 -10.76
N VAL A 94 -2.69 7.64 -9.54
CA VAL A 94 -2.53 6.76 -8.37
C VAL A 94 -3.59 7.13 -7.34
N PHE A 95 -4.39 6.14 -6.97
CA PHE A 95 -5.42 6.23 -5.97
C PHE A 95 -4.97 5.49 -4.71
N SER A 96 -5.14 6.12 -3.55
CA SER A 96 -5.00 5.48 -2.25
C SER A 96 -6.36 5.01 -1.77
N ILE A 97 -6.40 3.79 -1.23
CA ILE A 97 -7.58 3.16 -0.65
C ILE A 97 -7.19 2.82 0.78
N ASP A 98 -7.75 3.54 1.75
CA ASP A 98 -7.43 3.29 3.16
C ASP A 98 -8.08 2.01 3.68
N ALA A 99 -7.77 1.63 4.93
CA ALA A 99 -8.28 0.38 5.50
C ALA A 99 -9.81 0.35 5.72
N SER A 100 -10.49 1.50 5.62
CA SER A 100 -11.96 1.57 5.58
C SER A 100 -12.53 1.45 4.17
N GLY A 101 -11.68 1.52 3.14
CA GLY A 101 -12.06 1.47 1.73
C GLY A 101 -12.31 2.84 1.10
N LEU A 102 -12.07 3.95 1.80
CA LEU A 102 -12.23 5.29 1.23
C LEU A 102 -11.13 5.57 0.20
N VAL A 103 -11.53 6.14 -0.93
CA VAL A 103 -10.67 6.33 -2.11
C VAL A 103 -10.28 7.80 -2.26
N ARG A 104 -8.98 8.07 -2.35
CA ARG A 104 -8.42 9.40 -2.61
C ARG A 104 -7.48 9.39 -3.80
N LEU A 105 -7.48 10.45 -4.59
CA LEU A 105 -6.44 10.67 -5.60
C LEU A 105 -5.16 11.18 -4.91
N ILE A 106 -4.04 10.46 -5.04
CA ILE A 106 -2.74 10.89 -4.50
C ILE A 106 -1.76 11.38 -5.56
N PHE A 107 -1.98 11.02 -6.83
CA PHE A 107 -1.21 11.51 -7.97
C PHE A 107 -2.08 11.53 -9.25
N PRO A 108 -2.07 12.60 -10.06
CA PRO A 108 -1.39 13.88 -9.82
C PRO A 108 -1.97 14.63 -8.61
N ASN A 109 -1.23 15.58 -8.08
CA ASN A 109 -1.65 16.43 -6.98
C ASN A 109 -1.11 17.87 -7.18
N PRO A 110 -1.53 18.87 -6.38
CA PRO A 110 -1.06 20.26 -6.54
C PRO A 110 0.46 20.45 -6.46
N PHE A 111 1.15 19.57 -5.73
CA PHE A 111 2.60 19.61 -5.60
C PHE A 111 3.27 18.99 -6.83
N SER A 112 2.65 17.97 -7.43
CA SER A 112 3.09 17.29 -8.65
C SER A 112 1.97 17.15 -9.67
N PRO A 113 1.67 18.23 -10.42
CA PRO A 113 0.43 18.34 -11.22
C PRO A 113 0.48 17.59 -12.55
N HIS A 114 1.67 17.28 -13.05
CA HIS A 114 1.82 16.66 -14.37
C HIS A 114 1.58 15.15 -14.30
N ALA A 115 0.42 14.67 -14.76
CA ALA A 115 0.09 13.25 -14.80
C ALA A 115 0.91 12.45 -15.85
N PHE A 116 1.41 13.11 -16.90
CA PHE A 116 2.18 12.44 -17.95
C PHE A 116 3.57 12.05 -17.46
N ARG A 117 3.96 10.79 -17.69
CA ARG A 117 5.26 10.25 -17.32
C ARG A 117 5.88 9.49 -18.50
N PRO A 118 7.20 9.62 -18.73
CA PRO A 118 7.90 8.82 -19.71
C PRO A 118 7.96 7.34 -19.27
N ALA A 119 8.33 6.45 -20.19
CA ALA A 119 8.56 5.05 -19.89
C ALA A 119 9.63 4.90 -18.79
N GLY A 120 9.50 3.86 -17.96
CA GLY A 120 10.45 3.54 -16.90
C GLY A 120 9.84 3.58 -15.51
N THR A 121 10.73 3.57 -14.52
CA THR A 121 10.37 3.54 -13.09
C THR A 121 10.41 4.94 -12.49
N HIS A 122 9.37 5.27 -11.73
CA HIS A 122 9.17 6.55 -11.09
C HIS A 122 8.94 6.35 -9.59
N VAL A 123 9.24 7.39 -8.80
CA VAL A 123 9.08 7.38 -7.35
C VAL A 123 8.27 8.58 -6.92
N LEU A 124 7.28 8.36 -6.08
CA LEU A 124 6.50 9.40 -5.42
C LEU A 124 6.76 9.33 -3.90
N PRO A 125 6.89 10.47 -3.21
CA PRO A 125 6.95 11.83 -3.74
C PRO A 125 8.11 12.07 -4.70
N ASP A 126 7.87 12.81 -5.78
CA ASP A 126 8.83 13.19 -6.83
C ASP A 126 9.40 14.60 -6.66
N GLN A 127 8.95 15.33 -5.64
CA GLN A 127 9.46 16.65 -5.27
C GLN A 127 9.72 16.74 -3.76
N PRO A 128 10.70 17.54 -3.31
CA PRO A 128 11.00 17.71 -1.89
C PRO A 128 9.93 18.51 -1.14
N THR A 129 8.96 19.07 -1.84
CA THR A 129 7.89 19.95 -1.31
C THR A 129 6.78 19.19 -0.60
N TYR A 130 6.71 17.87 -0.74
CA TYR A 130 5.67 17.06 -0.10
C TYR A 130 6.17 15.66 0.29
N GLN A 131 5.46 15.06 1.24
CA GLN A 131 5.68 13.69 1.69
C GLN A 131 4.36 12.95 1.87
N PHE A 132 4.36 11.65 1.59
CA PHE A 132 3.23 10.79 1.93
C PHE A 132 3.37 10.29 3.34
N ARG A 133 2.44 10.69 4.21
CA ARG A 133 2.38 10.26 5.60
C ARG A 133 1.26 9.25 5.76
N VAL A 134 1.57 8.10 6.34
CA VAL A 134 0.60 7.05 6.63
C VAL A 134 -0.28 7.52 7.78
N VAL A 135 -1.59 7.43 7.61
CA VAL A 135 -2.61 7.88 8.56
C VAL A 135 -3.55 6.73 8.92
N ARG A 136 -4.36 6.92 9.96
CA ARG A 136 -5.45 6.00 10.32
C ARG A 136 -6.51 5.92 9.19
N PRO A 137 -7.31 4.84 9.14
CA PRO A 137 -7.37 3.70 10.06
C PRO A 137 -6.25 2.67 9.85
N VAL A 138 -5.97 1.88 10.91
CA VAL A 138 -5.09 0.71 10.82
C VAL A 138 -5.77 -0.42 10.05
N GLY A 139 -4.97 -1.30 9.45
CA GLY A 139 -5.43 -2.43 8.65
C GLY A 139 -4.84 -2.45 7.25
N THR A 140 -5.46 -3.22 6.35
CA THR A 140 -5.01 -3.35 4.95
C THR A 140 -5.38 -2.12 4.15
N ALA A 141 -4.38 -1.38 3.67
CA ALA A 141 -4.56 -0.34 2.68
C ALA A 141 -4.07 -0.81 1.30
N ALA A 142 -4.50 -0.11 0.25
CA ALA A 142 -4.09 -0.42 -1.11
C ALA A 142 -3.79 0.83 -1.93
N LEU A 143 -2.93 0.65 -2.93
CA LEU A 143 -2.73 1.62 -4.00
C LEU A 143 -3.23 1.03 -5.30
N GLN A 144 -4.03 1.80 -6.03
CA GLN A 144 -4.50 1.47 -7.36
C GLN A 144 -3.91 2.48 -8.35
N LEU A 145 -3.14 1.97 -9.31
CA LEU A 145 -2.62 2.73 -10.43
C LEU A 145 -3.50 2.49 -11.67
N VAL A 146 -3.74 3.57 -12.41
CA VAL A 146 -4.28 3.56 -13.78
C VAL A 146 -3.28 4.28 -14.67
N ALA A 147 -2.75 3.58 -15.68
CA ALA A 147 -1.91 4.16 -16.72
C ALA A 147 -2.68 4.18 -18.03
N SER A 148 -2.70 5.33 -18.71
CA SER A 148 -3.52 5.56 -19.89
C SER A 148 -2.76 6.33 -20.96
N THR A 149 -2.90 5.97 -22.23
CA THR A 149 -2.26 6.73 -23.33
C THR A 149 -2.99 8.02 -23.65
N CYS A 150 -4.21 8.22 -23.12
CA CYS A 150 -4.95 9.48 -23.22
C CYS A 150 -5.32 10.00 -21.82
N PRO A 151 -5.46 11.32 -21.63
CA PRO A 151 -5.80 11.87 -20.32
C PRO A 151 -7.18 11.41 -19.86
N LEU A 152 -7.30 11.06 -18.58
CA LEU A 152 -8.56 10.75 -17.92
C LEU A 152 -9.12 11.99 -17.21
N PRO A 153 -10.45 12.19 -17.18
CA PRO A 153 -11.09 13.35 -16.59
C PRO A 153 -11.17 13.26 -15.05
N VAL A 154 -10.07 12.95 -14.38
CA VAL A 154 -10.03 12.75 -12.94
C VAL A 154 -10.08 14.11 -12.21
N PRO A 155 -10.96 14.30 -11.20
CA PRO A 155 -10.97 15.51 -10.39
C PRO A 155 -9.62 15.68 -9.67
N GLY A 156 -8.89 16.75 -10.00
CA GLY A 156 -7.63 17.07 -9.36
C GLY A 156 -7.82 17.67 -7.95
N GLY A 157 -6.78 17.57 -7.12
CA GLY A 157 -6.75 18.24 -5.82
C GLY A 157 -6.48 19.76 -5.93
N THR A 158 -6.68 20.46 -4.82
CA THR A 158 -6.34 21.88 -4.65
C THR A 158 -5.32 22.04 -3.51
N LEU A 159 -4.69 23.21 -3.35
CA LEU A 159 -3.80 23.41 -2.20
C LEU A 159 -4.52 23.28 -0.84
N ALA A 160 -5.83 23.55 -0.79
CA ALA A 160 -6.64 23.38 0.41
C ALA A 160 -7.05 21.91 0.65
N ASP A 161 -7.21 21.13 -0.42
CA ASP A 161 -7.47 19.69 -0.38
C ASP A 161 -6.62 18.98 -1.45
N PRO A 162 -5.35 18.67 -1.15
CA PRO A 162 -4.43 18.12 -2.13
C PRO A 162 -4.77 16.69 -2.59
N TYR A 163 -5.53 15.96 -1.78
CA TYR A 163 -5.84 14.54 -1.96
C TYR A 163 -7.35 14.31 -1.88
N PRO A 164 -8.10 14.76 -2.88
CA PRO A 164 -9.56 14.82 -2.81
C PRO A 164 -10.15 13.43 -2.64
N LEU A 165 -11.16 13.36 -1.77
CA LEU A 165 -11.96 12.16 -1.57
C LEU A 165 -12.91 11.97 -2.77
N LEU A 166 -12.95 10.76 -3.33
CA LEU A 166 -13.74 10.47 -4.54
C LEU A 166 -15.17 9.99 -4.26
N GLY A 167 -15.57 9.94 -2.99
CA GLY A 167 -16.93 9.63 -2.55
C GLY A 167 -17.01 9.58 -1.02
N PRO A 168 -18.17 9.88 -0.42
CA PRO A 168 -18.33 9.88 1.04
C PRO A 168 -18.17 8.48 1.67
N ASP A 169 -18.22 7.42 0.86
CA ASP A 169 -18.14 6.04 1.30
C ASP A 169 -17.36 5.18 0.27
N PRO A 170 -16.91 3.97 0.65
CA PRO A 170 -16.13 3.10 -0.23
C PRO A 170 -16.81 2.75 -1.56
N TRP A 171 -18.13 2.58 -1.56
CA TRP A 171 -18.88 2.19 -2.75
C TRP A 171 -18.98 3.34 -3.75
N SER A 172 -19.34 4.54 -3.28
CA SER A 172 -19.40 5.73 -4.13
C SER A 172 -18.02 6.12 -4.66
N GLY A 173 -16.97 6.03 -3.83
CA GLY A 173 -15.59 6.27 -4.26
C GLY A 173 -15.12 5.28 -5.34
N ARG A 174 -15.45 3.99 -5.17
CA ARG A 174 -15.18 2.96 -6.19
C ARG A 174 -15.94 3.25 -7.49
N ALA A 175 -17.23 3.57 -7.40
CA ALA A 175 -18.04 3.91 -8.56
C ALA A 175 -17.50 5.13 -9.31
N ALA A 176 -17.01 6.14 -8.59
CA ALA A 176 -16.37 7.30 -9.18
C ALA A 176 -15.12 6.92 -10.00
N VAL A 177 -14.22 6.10 -9.45
CA VAL A 177 -13.04 5.65 -10.22
C VAL A 177 -13.46 4.80 -11.43
N LEU A 178 -14.42 3.89 -11.27
CA LEU A 178 -14.91 3.06 -12.37
C LEU A 178 -15.59 3.88 -13.48
N GLY A 179 -16.27 4.98 -13.14
CA GLY A 179 -16.84 5.91 -14.12
C GLY A 179 -15.79 6.73 -14.88
N LEU A 180 -14.59 6.90 -14.31
CA LEU A 180 -13.47 7.60 -14.94
C LEU A 180 -12.65 6.70 -15.86
N VAL A 181 -12.59 5.40 -15.55
CA VAL A 181 -11.85 4.42 -16.34
C VAL A 181 -12.75 3.89 -17.46
N PRO A 182 -12.43 4.13 -18.74
CA PRO A 182 -13.23 3.65 -19.86
C PRO A 182 -13.35 2.12 -19.84
N GLU A 183 -14.34 1.56 -20.54
CA GLU A 183 -14.44 0.11 -20.64
C GLU A 183 -13.14 -0.55 -21.14
N PRO A 184 -12.78 -1.73 -20.59
CA PRO A 184 -11.62 -2.55 -20.99
C PRO A 184 -11.45 -2.72 -22.50
N SER A 185 -12.57 -2.83 -23.22
CA SER A 185 -12.66 -3.06 -24.66
C SER A 185 -11.99 -1.97 -25.51
N ARG A 186 -11.77 -0.76 -24.95
CA ARG A 186 -11.16 0.35 -25.69
C ARG A 186 -9.63 0.26 -25.77
N GLY A 187 -8.96 -0.51 -24.92
CA GLY A 187 -7.57 -0.93 -25.11
C GLY A 187 -6.48 0.17 -25.02
N TRP A 188 -6.73 1.33 -24.42
CA TRP A 188 -5.76 2.42 -24.28
C TRP A 188 -5.32 2.71 -22.84
N TRP A 189 -5.68 1.83 -21.90
CA TRP A 189 -5.31 1.94 -20.49
C TRP A 189 -5.05 0.57 -19.87
N VAL A 190 -4.23 0.56 -18.82
CA VAL A 190 -3.97 -0.61 -17.97
C VAL A 190 -4.02 -0.23 -16.51
N THR A 191 -4.21 -1.22 -15.65
CA THR A 191 -4.23 -1.04 -14.19
C THR A 191 -3.16 -1.86 -13.51
N ALA A 192 -2.73 -1.38 -12.35
CA ALA A 192 -1.88 -2.11 -11.44
C ALA A 192 -2.24 -1.78 -9.99
N TRP A 193 -2.02 -2.70 -9.05
CA TRP A 193 -2.23 -2.41 -7.63
C TRP A 193 -1.20 -3.10 -6.75
N THR A 194 -1.16 -2.63 -5.50
CA THR A 194 -0.44 -3.26 -4.40
C THR A 194 -1.22 -3.04 -3.10
N THR A 195 -0.97 -3.88 -2.11
CA THR A 195 -1.53 -3.77 -0.76
C THR A 195 -0.42 -3.71 0.27
N PHE A 196 -0.65 -2.98 1.36
CA PHE A 196 0.26 -2.91 2.49
C PHE A 196 -0.52 -2.80 3.79
N GLN A 197 0.12 -3.14 4.90
CA GLN A 197 -0.48 -3.08 6.22
C GLN A 197 -0.13 -1.78 6.91
N ILE A 198 -1.16 -1.08 7.40
CA ILE A 198 -1.01 0.03 8.33
C ILE A 198 -1.15 -0.55 9.72
N VAL A 199 -0.07 -0.56 10.47
CA VAL A 199 -0.03 -1.02 11.85
C VAL A 199 0.12 0.16 12.79
N GLU A 200 -0.30 -0.03 14.02
CA GLU A 200 0.06 0.87 15.10
C GLU A 200 1.22 0.25 15.86
N ILE A 201 2.31 1.02 16.05
CA ILE A 201 3.26 0.61 17.07
C ILE A 201 2.60 0.91 18.40
N VAL A 202 2.05 -0.12 19.01
CA VAL A 202 1.73 -0.13 20.43
C VAL A 202 3.04 -0.19 21.20
N HIS A 203 3.69 0.97 21.39
CA HIS A 203 4.76 1.10 22.36
C HIS A 203 4.17 0.99 23.76
N MET A 204 3.92 -0.23 24.22
CA MET A 204 3.63 -0.48 25.62
C MET A 204 4.81 0.02 26.45
N GLY A 205 4.55 1.01 27.32
CA GLY A 205 5.58 1.65 28.12
C GLY A 205 5.00 2.22 29.41
N PHE A 206 5.88 2.55 30.34
CA PHE A 206 5.52 3.31 31.54
C PHE A 206 5.56 4.80 31.22
N TRP A 207 4.39 5.42 31.18
CA TRP A 207 4.23 6.84 30.90
C TRP A 207 3.81 7.57 32.17
N PRO A 208 4.33 8.78 32.44
CA PRO A 208 3.87 9.57 33.57
C PRO A 208 2.37 9.80 33.43
N CYS A 209 1.62 9.85 34.52
CA CYS A 209 0.19 10.09 34.43
C CYS A 209 -0.09 11.47 33.80
N PRO A 210 -1.19 11.60 33.03
CA PRO A 210 -1.61 12.89 32.50
C PRO A 210 -1.79 13.91 33.63
N PRO A 211 -1.43 15.18 33.42
CA PRO A 211 -1.55 16.19 34.45
C PRO A 211 -3.03 16.45 34.74
N CYS A 212 -3.44 16.39 36.01
CA CYS A 212 -4.81 16.74 36.39
C CYS A 212 -4.98 18.20 36.84
N TRP A 213 -3.90 18.99 36.84
CA TRP A 213 -3.91 20.45 37.12
C TRP A 213 -4.75 20.92 38.33
N GLY A 214 -5.01 20.04 39.30
CA GLY A 214 -5.86 20.34 40.46
C GLY A 214 -7.36 20.45 40.18
N VAL A 215 -7.81 20.24 38.95
CA VAL A 215 -9.23 20.15 38.56
C VAL A 215 -9.62 18.67 38.57
N GLY A 216 -10.19 18.20 39.68
CA GLY A 216 -10.53 16.79 39.88
C GLY A 216 -11.61 16.25 38.92
N PRO A 217 -11.98 14.97 39.05
CA PRO A 217 -11.14 13.88 39.57
C PRO A 217 -9.92 13.67 38.66
N CYS A 218 -8.78 13.26 39.20
CA CYS A 218 -7.62 12.90 38.37
C CYS A 218 -7.86 11.51 37.72
N PRO A 219 -7.31 11.24 36.52
CA PRO A 219 -7.32 9.89 35.95
C PRO A 219 -6.79 8.87 36.95
N PRO A 220 -7.35 7.64 37.01
CA PRO A 220 -6.96 6.60 37.95
C PRO A 220 -5.60 5.99 37.54
N CYS A 221 -4.55 6.76 37.77
CA CYS A 221 -3.17 6.47 37.40
C CYS A 221 -2.26 6.91 38.56
N LEU A 222 -1.40 6.00 39.03
CA LEU A 222 -0.57 6.20 40.23
C LEU A 222 0.85 6.64 39.85
N GLY A 223 1.01 7.90 39.47
CA GLY A 223 2.29 8.50 39.05
C GLY A 223 2.75 8.06 37.66
N PHE A 224 2.70 6.76 37.36
CA PHE A 224 2.93 6.19 36.03
C PHE A 224 1.85 5.16 35.67
N GLY A 225 1.52 5.05 34.38
CA GLY A 225 0.62 4.05 33.83
C GLY A 225 1.31 3.21 32.76
N PHE A 226 1.06 1.90 32.77
CA PHE A 226 1.47 1.01 31.67
C PHE A 226 0.42 1.08 30.57
N VAL A 227 0.66 1.94 29.58
CA VAL A 227 -0.30 2.27 28.53
C VAL A 227 0.41 2.32 27.17
N THR A 228 -0.34 2.11 26.10
CA THR A 228 0.17 2.29 24.73
C THR A 228 -0.05 3.72 24.26
N PRO A 229 0.72 4.22 23.29
CA PRO A 229 0.26 5.30 22.44
C PRO A 229 -1.16 5.00 21.94
N SER A 230 -1.98 6.04 21.84
CA SER A 230 -3.43 6.04 21.62
C SER A 230 -4.31 5.45 22.74
N ALA A 231 -3.75 4.99 23.85
CA ALA A 231 -4.54 4.69 25.03
C ALA A 231 -4.77 5.95 25.88
N GLY A 232 -5.85 5.91 26.65
CA GLY A 232 -6.26 7.06 27.44
C GLY A 232 -7.29 6.74 28.51
N TRP A 233 -7.64 7.78 29.26
CA TRP A 233 -8.73 7.76 30.22
C TRP A 233 -9.78 8.78 29.80
N PHE A 234 -11.03 8.35 29.77
CA PHE A 234 -12.20 9.18 29.52
C PHE A 234 -13.03 9.27 30.79
N LEU A 235 -13.34 10.50 31.21
CA LEU A 235 -14.32 10.75 32.26
C LEU A 235 -15.66 11.02 31.58
N ASP A 236 -16.61 10.12 31.80
CA ASP A 236 -17.96 10.31 31.29
C ASP A 236 -18.74 11.35 32.11
N SER A 237 -19.88 11.80 31.58
CA SER A 237 -20.76 12.75 32.25
C SER A 237 -21.33 12.28 33.59
N THR A 238 -21.22 10.98 33.90
CA THR A 238 -21.63 10.41 35.19
C THR A 238 -20.52 10.43 36.23
N GLY A 239 -19.33 10.92 35.87
CA GLY A 239 -18.16 11.01 36.75
C GLY A 239 -17.35 9.71 36.83
N ASN A 240 -17.56 8.77 35.91
CA ASN A 240 -16.85 7.49 35.90
C ASN A 240 -15.68 7.50 34.91
N TRP A 241 -14.54 7.01 35.35
CA TRP A 241 -13.36 6.84 34.51
C TRP A 241 -13.44 5.54 33.72
N ARG A 242 -13.16 5.63 32.42
CA ARG A 242 -13.03 4.48 31.51
C ARG A 242 -11.70 4.55 30.79
N SER A 243 -10.96 3.44 30.76
CA SER A 243 -9.82 3.30 29.88
C SER A 243 -10.30 3.04 28.45
N PHE A 244 -9.60 3.59 27.46
CA PHE A 244 -9.85 3.30 26.06
C PHE A 244 -8.54 3.19 25.29
N VAL A 245 -8.61 2.61 24.08
CA VAL A 245 -7.54 2.56 23.09
C VAL A 245 -8.09 3.07 21.77
N GLY A 246 -7.34 3.95 21.11
CA GLY A 246 -7.73 4.58 19.85
C GLY A 246 -8.25 6.00 20.04
N GLU A 247 -9.39 6.30 19.43
CA GLU A 247 -9.99 7.63 19.49
C GLU A 247 -10.69 7.86 20.83
N CYS A 248 -10.72 9.14 21.24
CA CYS A 248 -11.46 9.55 22.42
C CYS A 248 -12.95 9.17 22.25
N PRO A 249 -13.55 8.43 23.21
CA PRO A 249 -14.95 8.06 23.15
C PRO A 249 -15.85 9.26 22.86
N SER A 250 -16.88 9.06 22.02
CA SER A 250 -17.87 10.09 21.70
C SER A 250 -18.89 10.23 22.82
N GLY A 251 -19.17 11.45 23.26
CA GLY A 251 -20.20 11.78 24.25
C GLY A 251 -19.77 12.94 25.16
N PRO A 252 -20.68 13.47 26.00
CA PRO A 252 -20.32 14.54 26.93
C PRO A 252 -19.30 14.04 27.96
N GLY A 253 -18.16 14.72 28.05
CA GLY A 253 -17.07 14.35 28.93
C GLY A 253 -15.73 14.93 28.52
N TRP A 254 -14.65 14.42 29.11
CA TRP A 254 -13.29 14.76 28.69
C TRP A 254 -12.41 13.53 28.69
N CYS A 255 -11.39 13.54 27.84
CA CYS A 255 -10.39 12.49 27.79
C CYS A 255 -8.97 13.04 27.79
N TRP A 256 -8.11 12.26 28.40
CA TRP A 256 -6.67 12.30 28.21
C TRP A 256 -6.27 11.13 27.33
N PHE A 257 -5.53 11.36 26.27
CA PHE A 257 -4.96 10.30 25.44
C PHE A 257 -3.48 10.53 25.19
N LEU A 258 -2.72 9.45 25.14
CA LEU A 258 -1.30 9.49 24.88
C LEU A 258 -1.04 9.54 23.38
N GLY A 259 -0.40 10.60 22.90
CA GLY A 259 -0.02 10.72 21.49
C GLY A 259 1.09 9.73 21.09
N PRO A 260 1.26 9.45 19.79
CA PRO A 260 2.38 8.66 19.27
C PRO A 260 3.76 9.29 19.57
N ASP A 261 3.79 10.59 19.88
CA ASP A 261 4.95 11.34 20.34
C ASP A 261 5.23 11.18 21.85
N GLY A 262 4.47 10.33 22.56
CA GLY A 262 4.64 10.12 24.00
C GLY A 262 4.13 11.27 24.88
N ARG A 263 3.35 12.19 24.29
CA ARG A 263 2.80 13.37 24.99
C ARG A 263 1.31 13.20 25.25
N TRP A 264 0.88 13.56 26.45
CA TRP A 264 -0.54 13.59 26.79
C TRP A 264 -1.25 14.73 26.08
N ARG A 265 -2.42 14.42 25.52
CA ARG A 265 -3.33 15.36 24.88
C ARG A 265 -4.66 15.31 25.58
N PHE A 266 -5.23 16.49 25.82
CA PHE A 266 -6.53 16.67 26.44
C PHE A 266 -7.55 17.05 25.39
N SER A 267 -8.72 16.41 25.43
CA SER A 267 -9.87 16.80 24.61
C SER A 267 -11.10 16.83 25.50
N ILE A 268 -11.90 17.89 25.33
CA ILE A 268 -13.19 18.05 26.00
C ILE A 268 -14.29 18.01 24.94
N GLN A 269 -15.30 17.21 25.21
CA GLN A 269 -16.49 17.09 24.38
C GLN A 269 -17.66 17.67 25.18
N ILE A 270 -18.09 18.85 24.76
CA ILE A 270 -19.23 19.54 25.36
C ILE A 270 -20.40 19.35 24.41
N CYS A 271 -21.50 18.83 24.93
CA CYS A 271 -22.73 18.70 24.17
C CYS A 271 -23.76 19.71 24.65
N PHE A 272 -24.49 20.29 23.70
CA PHE A 272 -25.61 21.19 23.95
C PHE A 272 -26.89 20.56 23.37
N GLY A 273 -27.90 20.30 24.21
CA GLY A 273 -29.15 19.66 23.81
C GLY A 273 -29.20 18.14 24.05
N ASN A 274 -29.94 17.41 23.23
CA ASN A 274 -30.11 15.95 23.38
C ASN A 274 -28.88 15.20 22.85
N CYS A 275 -28.17 14.54 23.75
CA CYS A 275 -27.00 13.69 23.46
C CYS A 275 -27.44 12.24 23.26
N PRO A 276 -26.76 11.45 22.40
CA PRO A 276 -26.96 10.01 22.29
C PRO A 276 -26.49 9.24 23.53
#